data_AF-A0A1H0YMR6-F1
#
_entry.id   AF-A0A1H0YMR6-F1
#
_cell.length_a   1.000
_cell.length_b   1.000
_cell.length_c   1.000
_cell.angle_alpha   90.00
_cell.angle_beta   90.00
_cell.angle_gamma   90.00
#
_symmetry.space_group_name_H-M   'P 1'
#
loop_
_entity.id
_entity.type
_entity.pdbx_description
1 polymer ?
#
loop_
_entity_poly.entity_id
_entity_poly.type
_entity_poly.pdbx_seq_one_letter_code
_entity_poly.pdbx_strand_id
1 'polypeptide(L)'
;MTVAEWESPVPSFVLGVHGVLRWHQWVVDSERRGGFPQPDEEAVFAVTNTRAEALGLVAYPTSPNPMARWSTEEAGGDWTQDGRVREIAWMQARPLNLAYQGWPVWPALGCIEDGLRRVGTVEPAGVHAALPLQLDTHHRQQFTGTYEWFELAEQAAARREFTVSLYTGGDGGVVPQALLRAITERASVLLDVQLAEQPVVGAVDPDQLEGRWMVDDELHGVHFRCRGPEWSLDMAAFVTDVVADAAKHAGVARPVLLTAFRAEDENRTAQVGCQ
;
A
#
# COMPACT_ATOMS: atom_id res chain seq x y z
N MET A 1 -11.27 -16.13 18.94
CA MET A 1 -9.87 -15.75 19.15
C MET A 1 -9.55 -15.85 20.64
N THR A 2 -8.57 -16.64 21.04
CA THR A 2 -8.16 -16.85 22.45
C THR A 2 -6.98 -15.94 22.82
N VAL A 3 -6.72 -15.72 24.11
CA VAL A 3 -5.54 -14.96 24.59
C VAL A 3 -4.23 -15.59 24.09
N ALA A 4 -4.16 -16.92 24.01
CA ALA A 4 -3.00 -17.63 23.48
C ALA A 4 -2.75 -17.38 21.98
N GLU A 5 -3.80 -17.09 21.19
CA GLU A 5 -3.65 -16.73 19.78
C GLU A 5 -3.10 -15.30 19.59
N TRP A 6 -3.30 -14.41 20.56
CA TRP A 6 -2.70 -13.07 20.58
C TRP A 6 -1.19 -13.08 20.88
N GLU A 7 -0.74 -14.08 21.64
CA GLU A 7 0.66 -14.23 22.06
C GLU A 7 1.51 -15.01 21.03
N SER A 8 0.89 -15.62 20.02
CA SER A 8 1.61 -16.28 18.93
C SER A 8 2.29 -15.22 18.03
N PRO A 9 3.58 -15.37 17.71
CA PRO A 9 4.32 -14.41 16.89
C PRO A 9 3.90 -14.56 15.42
N VAL A 10 2.77 -13.96 15.06
CA VAL A 10 2.39 -13.76 13.67
C VAL A 10 3.16 -12.54 13.16
N PRO A 11 3.98 -12.67 12.10
CA PRO A 11 4.65 -11.53 11.49
C PRO A 11 3.67 -10.44 11.08
N SER A 12 4.01 -9.20 11.40
CA SER A 12 3.26 -8.01 11.00
C SER A 12 3.41 -7.76 9.50
N PHE A 13 2.50 -6.99 8.94
CA PHE A 13 2.67 -6.36 7.64
C PHE A 13 2.77 -4.85 7.82
N VAL A 14 3.46 -4.20 6.89
CA VAL A 14 3.57 -2.72 6.84
C VAL A 14 2.99 -2.24 5.53
N LEU A 15 2.24 -1.14 5.57
CA LEU A 15 1.76 -0.42 4.40
C LEU A 15 2.11 1.05 4.56
N GLY A 16 2.47 1.72 3.48
CA GLY A 16 2.54 3.17 3.48
C GLY A 16 2.14 3.80 2.16
N VAL A 17 1.75 5.07 2.28
CA VAL A 17 1.25 5.92 1.23
C VAL A 17 2.20 7.09 1.06
N HIS A 18 2.64 7.27 -0.17
CA HIS A 18 3.54 8.31 -0.59
C HIS A 18 2.78 9.34 -1.42
N GLY A 19 2.92 10.63 -1.11
CA GLY A 19 2.20 11.68 -1.83
C GLY A 19 2.40 13.07 -1.26
N VAL A 20 1.57 14.00 -1.73
CA VAL A 20 1.49 15.36 -1.18
C VAL A 20 0.19 15.47 -0.41
N LEU A 21 0.27 15.76 0.89
CA LEU A 21 -0.88 16.11 1.74
C LEU A 21 -0.92 17.63 1.92
N ARG A 22 -2.02 18.26 1.49
CA ARG A 22 -2.27 19.68 1.78
C ARG A 22 -3.38 19.79 2.80
N TRP A 23 -3.07 20.34 3.97
CA TRP A 23 -4.03 20.44 5.07
C TRP A 23 -5.24 21.30 4.73
N HIS A 24 -6.39 20.90 5.26
CA HIS A 24 -7.56 21.78 5.29
C HIS A 24 -7.30 22.96 6.24
N GLN A 25 -7.96 24.09 5.98
CA GLN A 25 -7.77 25.31 6.79
C GLN A 25 -8.05 25.09 8.29
N TRP A 26 -9.01 24.23 8.63
CA TRP A 26 -9.34 23.97 10.03
C TRP A 26 -8.22 23.24 10.79
N VAL A 27 -7.39 22.44 10.11
CA VAL A 27 -6.22 21.77 10.70
C VAL A 27 -5.15 22.81 11.01
N VAL A 28 -4.86 23.69 10.05
CA VAL A 28 -3.94 24.83 10.22
C VAL A 28 -4.37 25.72 11.41
N ASP A 29 -5.67 26.01 11.51
CA ASP A 29 -6.20 26.83 12.61
C ASP A 29 -6.16 26.08 13.96
N SER A 30 -6.26 24.76 13.96
CA SER A 30 -6.16 23.93 15.16
C SER A 30 -4.72 23.82 15.66
N GLU A 31 -3.76 23.61 14.77
CA GLU A 31 -2.32 23.59 15.06
C GLU A 31 -1.86 24.93 15.66
N ARG A 32 -2.24 26.07 15.05
CA ARG A 32 -1.91 27.41 15.56
C ARG A 32 -2.44 27.67 16.97
N ARG A 33 -3.50 26.97 17.38
CA ARG A 33 -4.08 27.04 18.73
C ARG A 33 -3.51 25.99 19.69
N GLY A 34 -2.57 25.16 19.24
CA GLY A 34 -2.01 24.05 20.00
C GLY A 34 -3.01 22.91 20.25
N GLY A 35 -4.08 22.82 19.45
CA GLY A 35 -5.18 21.86 19.65
C GLY A 35 -5.16 20.66 18.72
N PHE A 36 -4.28 20.65 17.72
CA PHE A 36 -4.05 19.48 16.88
C PHE A 36 -2.75 18.80 17.32
N PRO A 37 -2.73 17.47 17.50
CA PRO A 37 -1.46 16.77 17.72
C PRO A 37 -0.49 17.16 16.60
N GLN A 38 0.79 17.24 16.91
CA GLN A 38 1.79 17.44 15.87
C GLN A 38 1.56 16.37 14.79
N PRO A 39 1.84 16.66 13.51
CA PRO A 39 1.80 15.65 12.47
C PRO A 39 2.90 14.60 12.71
N ASP A 40 2.63 13.71 13.64
CA ASP A 40 3.50 12.66 14.13
C ASP A 40 2.76 11.32 14.10
N GLU A 41 3.40 10.32 14.70
CA GLU A 41 2.91 8.96 14.84
C GLU A 41 1.47 8.89 15.38
N GLU A 42 1.13 9.72 16.38
CA GLU A 42 -0.16 9.66 17.05
C GLU A 42 -1.30 10.16 16.14
N ALA A 43 -1.03 11.14 15.29
CA ALA A 43 -2.04 11.70 14.39
C ALA A 43 -2.47 10.71 13.29
N VAL A 44 -1.51 10.03 12.66
CA VAL A 44 -1.80 9.00 11.63
C VAL A 44 -2.45 7.77 12.25
N PHE A 45 -1.94 7.33 13.40
CA PHE A 45 -2.52 6.23 14.15
C PHE A 45 -3.98 6.53 14.48
N ALA A 46 -4.28 7.71 15.05
CA ALA A 46 -5.63 8.08 15.45
C ALA A 46 -6.62 8.07 14.28
N VAL A 47 -6.27 8.68 13.12
CA VAL A 47 -7.21 8.76 11.98
C VAL A 47 -7.44 7.40 11.33
N THR A 48 -6.38 6.61 11.14
CA THR A 48 -6.47 5.30 10.48
C THR A 48 -7.16 4.29 11.39
N ASN A 49 -6.78 4.23 12.66
CA ASN A 49 -7.28 3.26 13.61
C ASN A 49 -8.74 3.54 14.00
N THR A 50 -9.13 4.81 14.16
CA THR A 50 -10.55 5.17 14.40
C THR A 50 -11.43 4.75 13.22
N ARG A 51 -10.94 4.93 11.99
CA ARG A 51 -11.69 4.50 10.80
C ARG A 51 -11.81 2.98 10.72
N ALA A 52 -10.72 2.27 10.98
CA ALA A 52 -10.72 0.81 11.01
C ALA A 52 -11.67 0.25 12.08
N GLU A 53 -11.70 0.86 13.26
CA GLU A 53 -12.62 0.50 14.34
C GLU A 53 -14.08 0.75 13.97
N ALA A 54 -14.39 1.91 13.37
CA ALA A 54 -15.74 2.23 12.89
C ALA A 54 -16.25 1.25 11.82
N LEU A 55 -15.36 0.65 11.04
CA LEU A 55 -15.69 -0.37 10.03
C LEU A 55 -15.64 -1.81 10.59
N GLY A 56 -15.30 -1.99 11.87
CA GLY A 56 -15.15 -3.31 12.48
C GLY A 56 -13.98 -4.12 11.89
N LEU A 57 -12.95 -3.46 11.38
CA LEU A 57 -11.79 -4.08 10.71
C LEU A 57 -10.61 -4.34 11.65
N VAL A 58 -10.56 -3.67 12.80
CA VAL A 58 -9.50 -3.86 13.80
C VAL A 58 -10.01 -4.62 15.03
N ALA A 59 -9.13 -5.35 15.69
CA ALA A 59 -9.34 -5.90 17.03
C ALA A 59 -8.26 -5.43 17.99
N TYR A 60 -8.61 -5.41 19.27
CA TYR A 60 -7.70 -5.14 20.37
C TYR A 60 -7.73 -6.31 21.35
N PRO A 61 -6.66 -6.53 22.14
CA PRO A 61 -6.64 -7.56 23.17
C PRO A 61 -7.81 -7.44 24.17
N THR A 62 -8.24 -6.21 24.45
CA THR A 62 -9.34 -5.90 25.39
C THR A 62 -10.73 -5.92 24.74
N SER A 63 -10.81 -5.94 23.41
CA SER A 63 -12.06 -5.93 22.65
C SER A 63 -11.90 -6.83 21.42
N PRO A 64 -12.03 -8.16 21.60
CA PRO A 64 -11.86 -9.10 20.50
C PRO A 64 -13.02 -8.96 19.51
N ASN A 65 -12.69 -8.82 18.24
CA ASN A 65 -13.65 -8.77 17.14
C ASN A 65 -13.37 -9.94 16.18
N PRO A 66 -14.27 -10.93 16.07
CA PRO A 66 -14.06 -12.09 15.20
C PRO A 66 -14.06 -11.72 13.70
N MET A 67 -14.60 -10.55 13.34
CA MET A 67 -14.62 -10.03 11.98
C MET A 67 -13.45 -9.09 11.69
N ALA A 68 -12.59 -8.82 12.69
CA ALA A 68 -11.40 -8.02 12.47
C ALA A 68 -10.47 -8.71 11.47
N ARG A 69 -9.81 -7.87 10.67
CA ARG A 69 -8.83 -8.26 9.68
C ARG A 69 -7.41 -8.07 10.16
N TRP A 70 -7.18 -7.14 11.09
CA TRP A 70 -5.88 -6.94 11.70
C TRP A 70 -5.97 -6.41 13.14
N SER A 71 -4.83 -6.32 13.80
CA SER A 71 -4.62 -5.50 15.00
C SER A 71 -3.54 -4.47 14.70
N THR A 72 -3.82 -3.19 14.97
CA THR A 72 -2.87 -2.10 14.70
C THR A 72 -1.77 -2.12 15.76
N GLU A 73 -0.51 -2.04 15.33
CA GLU A 73 0.65 -2.01 16.22
C GLU A 73 1.24 -0.61 16.28
N GLU A 74 1.52 -0.03 15.12
CA GLU A 74 2.18 1.26 15.01
C GLU A 74 1.73 1.97 13.73
N ALA A 75 1.85 3.29 13.69
CA ALA A 75 1.59 4.08 12.51
C ALA A 75 2.30 5.42 12.61
N GLY A 76 2.58 6.04 11.46
CA GLY A 76 3.19 7.36 11.41
C GLY A 76 3.14 7.96 10.03
N GLY A 77 3.77 9.12 9.87
CA GLY A 77 3.82 9.81 8.58
C GLY A 77 4.40 11.21 8.70
N ASP A 78 4.91 11.71 7.58
CA ASP A 78 5.47 13.05 7.43
C ASP A 78 4.44 13.95 6.72
N TRP A 79 3.80 14.84 7.47
CA TRP A 79 2.84 15.81 6.92
C TRP A 79 3.45 17.21 6.72
N THR A 80 4.77 17.31 6.57
CA THR A 80 5.45 18.57 6.27
C THR A 80 4.81 19.27 5.05
N GLN A 81 4.43 20.53 5.21
CA GLN A 81 3.76 21.33 4.18
C GLN A 81 4.75 21.99 3.21
N ASP A 82 5.65 21.21 2.59
CA ASP A 82 6.66 21.70 1.63
C ASP A 82 6.36 21.38 0.16
N GLY A 83 5.22 20.74 -0.10
CA GLY A 83 4.76 20.37 -1.44
C GLY A 83 5.54 19.23 -2.09
N ARG A 84 6.43 18.55 -1.36
CA ARG A 84 7.18 17.40 -1.86
C ARG A 84 6.42 16.11 -1.59
N VAL A 85 6.75 15.08 -2.37
CA VAL A 85 6.28 13.71 -2.09
C VAL A 85 6.94 13.25 -0.80
N ARG A 86 6.11 12.89 0.19
CA ARG A 86 6.50 12.36 1.49
C ARG A 86 5.79 11.04 1.74
N GLU A 87 6.27 10.25 2.69
CA GLU A 87 5.48 9.17 3.27
C GLU A 87 4.42 9.76 4.20
N ILE A 88 3.29 10.15 3.62
CA ILE A 88 2.24 10.89 4.33
C ILE A 88 1.45 10.01 5.29
N ALA A 89 1.56 8.69 5.19
CA ALA A 89 1.04 7.76 6.18
C ALA A 89 1.70 6.39 5.99
N TRP A 90 1.97 5.70 7.09
CA TRP A 90 2.26 4.29 7.13
C TRP A 90 1.59 3.65 8.34
N MET A 91 1.37 2.35 8.27
CA MET A 91 0.89 1.54 9.39
C MET A 91 1.60 0.19 9.42
N GLN A 92 1.93 -0.25 10.63
CA GLN A 92 2.29 -1.60 10.95
C GLN A 92 1.12 -2.28 11.65
N ALA A 93 0.76 -3.46 11.18
CA ALA A 93 -0.34 -4.21 11.75
C ALA A 93 -0.12 -5.71 11.69
N ARG A 94 -0.69 -6.40 12.68
CA ARG A 94 -0.72 -7.86 12.72
C ARG A 94 -1.93 -8.38 11.95
N PRO A 95 -1.76 -9.22 10.93
CA PRO A 95 -2.89 -9.77 10.22
C PRO A 95 -3.64 -10.78 11.11
N LEU A 96 -4.97 -10.79 11.02
CA LEU A 96 -5.84 -11.73 11.72
C LEU A 96 -6.63 -12.57 10.71
N ASN A 97 -7.01 -13.79 11.08
CA ASN A 97 -7.93 -14.63 10.29
C ASN A 97 -7.50 -14.91 8.83
N LEU A 98 -6.20 -14.90 8.50
CA LEU A 98 -5.69 -15.09 7.12
C LEU A 98 -6.15 -16.40 6.47
N ALA A 99 -6.45 -17.45 7.25
CA ALA A 99 -7.01 -18.71 6.74
C ALA A 99 -8.29 -18.52 5.91
N TYR A 100 -9.01 -17.40 6.09
CA TYR A 100 -10.27 -17.11 5.41
C TYR A 100 -10.23 -15.82 4.56
N GLN A 101 -9.07 -15.15 4.45
CA GLN A 101 -8.95 -13.92 3.65
C GLN A 101 -7.56 -13.73 3.02
N GLY A 102 -7.48 -12.88 1.99
CA GLY A 102 -6.22 -12.36 1.48
C GLY A 102 -5.57 -11.35 2.45
N TRP A 103 -4.45 -10.77 2.02
CA TRP A 103 -3.86 -9.63 2.73
C TRP A 103 -4.86 -8.47 2.77
N PRO A 104 -5.01 -7.77 3.90
CA PRO A 104 -5.96 -6.67 4.01
C PRO A 104 -5.42 -5.36 3.41
N VAL A 105 -4.66 -5.43 2.31
CA VAL A 105 -4.00 -4.27 1.68
C VAL A 105 -5.04 -3.21 1.29
N TRP A 106 -6.06 -3.62 0.54
CA TRP A 106 -7.14 -2.72 0.12
C TRP A 106 -7.90 -2.08 1.28
N PRO A 107 -8.52 -2.83 2.22
CA PRO A 107 -9.26 -2.20 3.31
C PRO A 107 -8.38 -1.32 4.21
N ALA A 108 -7.10 -1.65 4.38
CA ALA A 108 -6.17 -0.83 5.13
C ALA A 108 -5.83 0.48 4.40
N LEU A 109 -5.50 0.43 3.10
CA LEU A 109 -5.27 1.63 2.29
C LEU A 109 -6.52 2.52 2.22
N GLY A 110 -7.72 1.95 2.16
CA GLY A 110 -8.97 2.71 2.24
C GLY A 110 -9.15 3.45 3.58
N CYS A 111 -8.77 2.81 4.70
CA CYS A 111 -8.80 3.45 6.02
C CYS A 111 -7.78 4.60 6.12
N ILE A 112 -6.57 4.41 5.57
CA ILE A 112 -5.55 5.45 5.48
C ILE A 112 -6.06 6.61 4.62
N GLU A 113 -6.64 6.33 3.44
CA GLU A 113 -7.16 7.35 2.54
C GLU A 113 -8.25 8.19 3.20
N ASP A 114 -9.25 7.54 3.82
CA ASP A 114 -10.34 8.20 4.53
C ASP A 114 -9.80 9.10 5.65
N GLY A 115 -8.81 8.61 6.40
CA GLY A 115 -8.14 9.37 7.45
C GLY A 115 -7.41 10.59 6.93
N LEU A 116 -6.59 10.43 5.88
CA LEU A 116 -5.85 11.53 5.25
C LEU A 116 -6.79 12.57 4.62
N ARG A 117 -7.87 12.12 3.95
CA ARG A 117 -8.87 13.03 3.36
C ARG A 117 -9.66 13.81 4.41
N ARG A 118 -9.79 13.27 5.63
CA ARG A 118 -10.37 14.01 6.75
C ARG A 118 -9.52 15.22 7.11
N VAL A 119 -8.19 15.07 7.07
CA VAL A 119 -7.18 16.09 7.43
C VAL A 119 -6.91 17.06 6.28
N GLY A 120 -6.89 16.59 5.03
CA GLY A 120 -6.50 17.41 3.90
C GLY A 120 -6.93 16.90 2.54
N THR A 121 -6.32 17.46 1.51
CA THR A 121 -6.38 16.96 0.14
C THR A 121 -5.12 16.15 -0.15
N VAL A 122 -5.29 14.99 -0.78
CA VAL A 122 -4.22 14.02 -1.02
C VAL A 122 -3.97 13.92 -2.53
N GLU A 123 -2.71 14.08 -2.93
CA GLU A 123 -2.22 13.71 -4.27
C GLU A 123 -1.31 12.47 -4.12
N PRO A 124 -1.83 11.24 -4.29
CA PRO A 124 -1.04 10.03 -4.11
C PRO A 124 -0.02 9.87 -5.25
N ALA A 125 1.24 9.68 -4.88
CA ALA A 125 2.35 9.38 -5.78
C ALA A 125 2.69 7.88 -5.81
N GLY A 126 2.54 7.19 -4.68
CA GLY A 126 2.87 5.78 -4.58
C GLY A 126 2.34 5.13 -3.31
N VAL A 127 2.50 3.82 -3.24
CA VAL A 127 2.35 3.03 -2.02
C VAL A 127 3.50 2.05 -1.90
N HIS A 128 3.74 1.58 -0.69
CA HIS A 128 4.56 0.41 -0.44
C HIS A 128 3.85 -0.57 0.50
N ALA A 129 4.26 -1.82 0.44
CA ALA A 129 3.76 -2.89 1.28
C ALA A 129 4.87 -3.88 1.63
N ALA A 130 5.19 -4.05 2.91
CA ALA A 130 6.02 -5.14 3.39
C ALA A 130 5.10 -6.29 3.85
N LEU A 131 5.13 -7.41 3.12
CA LEU A 131 4.19 -8.53 3.31
C LEU A 131 4.93 -9.82 3.66
N PRO A 132 4.58 -10.51 4.77
CA PRO A 132 5.18 -11.79 5.13
C PRO A 132 4.55 -12.95 4.34
N LEU A 133 4.98 -13.16 3.09
CA LEU A 133 4.37 -14.14 2.17
C LEU A 133 4.52 -15.61 2.62
N GLN A 134 5.35 -15.89 3.63
CA GLN A 134 5.40 -17.19 4.30
C GLN A 134 4.08 -17.56 4.98
N LEU A 135 3.19 -16.58 5.23
CA LEU A 135 1.88 -16.85 5.84
C LEU A 135 0.88 -17.36 4.80
N ASP A 136 0.10 -18.36 5.21
CA ASP A 136 -0.99 -18.91 4.42
C ASP A 136 -2.25 -18.07 4.46
N THR A 137 -2.69 -17.65 3.27
CA THR A 137 -3.82 -16.73 3.13
C THR A 137 -4.68 -17.09 1.92
N HIS A 138 -5.98 -16.77 1.99
CA HIS A 138 -7.00 -17.28 1.08
C HIS A 138 -7.20 -16.36 -0.14
N HIS A 139 -6.54 -16.66 -1.26
CA HIS A 139 -6.41 -15.70 -2.38
C HIS A 139 -7.32 -15.91 -3.61
N ARG A 140 -7.99 -17.06 -3.75
CA ARG A 140 -8.36 -17.53 -5.11
C ARG A 140 -9.60 -16.92 -5.79
N GLN A 141 -10.38 -16.06 -5.14
CA GLN A 141 -11.70 -15.64 -5.69
C GLN A 141 -11.98 -14.12 -5.64
N GLN A 142 -11.07 -13.30 -5.09
CA GLN A 142 -11.38 -11.89 -4.83
C GLN A 142 -11.16 -10.97 -6.04
N PHE A 143 -10.33 -11.36 -7.00
CA PHE A 143 -9.99 -10.49 -8.13
C PHE A 143 -11.15 -10.25 -9.11
N THR A 144 -12.10 -11.19 -9.27
CA THR A 144 -13.21 -11.02 -10.22
C THR A 144 -14.10 -9.82 -9.88
N GLY A 145 -14.53 -9.68 -8.62
CA GLY A 145 -15.35 -8.54 -8.21
C GLY A 145 -14.58 -7.21 -8.23
N THR A 146 -13.26 -7.27 -8.05
CA THR A 146 -12.38 -6.12 -8.21
C THR A 146 -12.26 -5.65 -9.67
N TYR A 147 -12.28 -6.56 -10.65
CA TYR A 147 -12.29 -6.16 -12.07
C TYR A 147 -13.52 -5.32 -12.39
N GLU A 148 -14.69 -5.79 -11.97
CA GLU A 148 -15.96 -5.11 -12.18
C GLU A 148 -15.95 -3.68 -11.58
N TRP A 149 -15.25 -3.46 -10.47
CA TRP A 149 -15.07 -2.12 -9.88
C TRP A 149 -14.39 -1.15 -10.83
N PHE A 150 -13.27 -1.55 -11.44
CA PHE A 150 -12.51 -0.68 -12.35
C PHE A 150 -13.09 -0.61 -13.76
N GLU A 151 -13.85 -1.61 -14.20
CA GLU A 151 -14.58 -1.57 -15.48
C GLU A 151 -15.60 -0.41 -15.51
N LEU A 152 -16.16 -0.02 -14.36
CA LEU A 152 -17.05 1.16 -14.28
C LEU A 152 -16.33 2.47 -14.66
N ALA A 153 -15.01 2.54 -14.51
CA ALA A 153 -14.17 3.69 -14.85
C ALA A 153 -13.55 3.62 -16.25
N GLU A 154 -13.66 2.48 -16.96
CA GLU A 154 -13.00 2.22 -18.25
C GLU A 154 -13.45 3.18 -19.37
N GLN A 155 -14.54 3.93 -19.17
CA GLN A 155 -14.99 4.97 -20.12
C GLN A 155 -14.06 6.20 -20.19
N ALA A 156 -13.02 6.31 -19.35
CA ALA A 156 -12.05 7.39 -19.38
C ALA A 156 -10.92 7.16 -20.42
N ALA A 157 -10.77 8.10 -21.35
CA ALA A 157 -10.04 7.96 -22.62
C ALA A 157 -8.50 7.76 -22.56
N ALA A 158 -7.87 7.56 -21.40
CA ALA A 158 -6.42 7.33 -21.34
C ALA A 158 -6.01 6.44 -20.16
N ARG A 159 -5.39 5.29 -20.46
CA ARG A 159 -4.75 4.42 -19.47
C ARG A 159 -3.61 5.16 -18.77
N ARG A 160 -3.52 5.02 -17.45
CA ARG A 160 -2.49 5.61 -16.59
C ARG A 160 -1.32 4.65 -16.44
N GLU A 161 -0.11 5.19 -16.51
CA GLU A 161 1.12 4.42 -16.36
C GLU A 161 1.65 4.52 -14.92
N PHE A 162 2.14 3.40 -14.41
CA PHE A 162 2.77 3.28 -13.10
C PHE A 162 3.77 2.11 -13.11
N THR A 163 4.72 2.12 -12.19
CA THR A 163 5.67 1.02 -12.01
C THR A 163 5.38 0.29 -10.72
N VAL A 164 5.41 -1.03 -10.77
CA VAL A 164 5.32 -1.91 -9.62
C VAL A 164 6.63 -2.65 -9.45
N SER A 165 7.20 -2.63 -8.26
CA SER A 165 8.45 -3.34 -7.97
C SER A 165 8.24 -4.33 -6.84
N LEU A 166 8.73 -5.54 -7.04
CA LEU A 166 8.84 -6.58 -6.01
C LEU A 166 10.31 -6.68 -5.59
N TYR A 167 10.58 -6.47 -4.31
CA TYR A 167 11.88 -6.64 -3.70
C TYR A 167 11.87 -7.86 -2.77
N THR A 168 12.89 -8.70 -2.90
CA THR A 168 13.10 -9.88 -2.05
C THR A 168 14.52 -9.89 -1.51
N GLY A 169 14.72 -10.44 -0.32
CA GLY A 169 16.05 -10.63 0.28
C GLY A 169 16.86 -11.75 -0.39
N GLY A 170 18.20 -11.61 -0.48
CA GLY A 170 19.13 -12.63 -1.00
C GLY A 170 18.88 -13.01 -2.47
N ASP A 171 19.43 -14.14 -2.96
CA ASP A 171 19.42 -14.59 -4.38
C ASP A 171 18.05 -14.72 -5.09
N GLY A 172 16.97 -14.26 -4.45
CA GLY A 172 15.76 -13.81 -5.10
C GLY A 172 14.83 -14.95 -5.43
N GLY A 173 15.30 -16.03 -6.07
CA GLY A 173 14.51 -17.19 -6.49
C GLY A 173 13.37 -16.85 -7.47
N VAL A 174 13.02 -15.57 -7.60
CA VAL A 174 12.03 -15.02 -8.50
C VAL A 174 12.63 -15.03 -9.90
N VAL A 175 11.98 -15.79 -10.78
CA VAL A 175 12.24 -15.72 -12.21
C VAL A 175 11.35 -14.62 -12.80
N PRO A 176 11.88 -13.47 -13.24
CA PRO A 176 11.07 -12.32 -13.64
C PRO A 176 10.00 -12.63 -14.69
N GLN A 177 10.32 -13.50 -15.66
CA GLN A 177 9.37 -13.91 -16.70
C GLN A 177 8.24 -14.80 -16.18
N ALA A 178 8.53 -15.68 -15.21
CA ALA A 178 7.50 -16.50 -14.59
C ALA A 178 6.55 -15.62 -13.76
N LEU A 179 7.11 -14.64 -13.05
CA LEU A 179 6.33 -13.67 -12.29
C LEU A 179 5.48 -12.77 -13.20
N LEU A 180 6.05 -12.24 -14.29
CA LEU A 180 5.31 -11.46 -15.29
C LEU A 180 4.09 -12.23 -15.82
N ARG A 181 4.30 -13.50 -16.19
CA ARG A 181 3.23 -14.37 -16.67
C ARG A 181 2.14 -14.55 -15.59
N ALA A 182 2.55 -14.84 -14.36
CA ALA A 182 1.63 -15.03 -13.24
C ALA A 182 0.81 -13.77 -12.93
N ILE A 183 1.43 -12.58 -13.00
CA ILE A 183 0.76 -11.28 -12.86
C ILE A 183 -0.24 -11.08 -13.99
N THR A 184 0.18 -11.28 -15.25
CA THR A 184 -0.67 -11.07 -16.43
C THR A 184 -1.89 -11.99 -16.43
N GLU A 185 -1.71 -13.27 -16.08
CA GLU A 185 -2.81 -14.23 -15.96
C GLU A 185 -3.82 -13.82 -14.88
N ARG A 186 -3.35 -13.24 -13.77
CA ARG A 186 -4.20 -12.79 -12.68
C ARG A 186 -4.91 -11.50 -13.03
N ALA A 187 -4.16 -10.48 -13.46
CA ALA A 187 -4.60 -9.12 -13.76
C ALA A 187 -5.61 -9.02 -14.91
N SER A 188 -5.79 -10.11 -15.67
CA SER A 188 -6.73 -10.16 -16.81
C SER A 188 -6.45 -9.02 -17.81
N VAL A 189 -7.48 -8.54 -18.49
CA VAL A 189 -7.39 -7.42 -19.45
C VAL A 189 -7.26 -6.04 -18.79
N LEU A 190 -7.37 -5.98 -17.45
CA LEU A 190 -7.38 -4.72 -16.71
C LEU A 190 -6.00 -4.03 -16.74
N LEU A 191 -4.92 -4.79 -16.69
CA LEU A 191 -3.55 -4.26 -16.70
C LEU A 191 -2.78 -4.72 -17.95
N ASP A 192 -2.10 -3.79 -18.60
CA ASP A 192 -1.01 -4.10 -19.52
C ASP A 192 0.28 -4.06 -18.69
N VAL A 193 1.01 -5.17 -18.63
CA VAL A 193 2.16 -5.35 -17.74
C VAL A 193 3.36 -5.80 -18.57
N GLN A 194 4.48 -5.12 -18.38
CA GLN A 194 5.74 -5.40 -19.05
C GLN A 194 6.88 -5.36 -18.04
N LEU A 195 7.94 -6.14 -18.26
CA LEU A 195 9.15 -6.00 -17.47
C LEU A 195 9.77 -4.62 -17.71
N ALA A 196 10.25 -4.01 -16.65
CA ALA A 196 11.02 -2.78 -16.68
C ALA A 196 12.44 -3.06 -16.14
N GLU A 197 13.42 -2.31 -16.65
CA GLU A 197 14.80 -2.40 -16.15
C GLU A 197 14.97 -1.70 -14.81
N GLN A 198 14.18 -0.66 -14.56
CA GLN A 198 14.29 0.23 -13.41
C GLN A 198 12.91 0.69 -12.94
N PRO A 199 12.77 1.12 -11.67
CA PRO A 199 11.59 1.82 -11.21
C PRO A 199 11.41 3.17 -11.92
N VAL A 200 10.22 3.73 -11.81
CA VAL A 200 9.92 5.10 -12.29
C VAL A 200 10.78 6.15 -11.57
N VAL A 201 11.14 7.22 -12.30
CA VAL A 201 11.78 8.41 -11.71
C VAL A 201 10.90 8.99 -10.60
N GLY A 202 11.49 9.24 -9.43
CA GLY A 202 10.75 9.73 -8.26
C GLY A 202 10.14 8.64 -7.39
N ALA A 203 10.29 7.35 -7.75
CA ALA A 203 10.05 6.26 -6.80
C ALA A 203 10.99 6.39 -5.60
N VAL A 204 10.48 6.11 -4.41
CA VAL A 204 11.26 6.15 -3.18
C VAL A 204 12.23 4.97 -3.14
N ASP A 205 13.44 5.23 -2.67
CA ASP A 205 14.46 4.21 -2.44
C ASP A 205 13.92 3.16 -1.46
N PRO A 206 13.90 1.86 -1.82
CA PRO A 206 13.38 0.82 -0.94
C PRO A 206 14.10 0.74 0.41
N ASP A 207 15.36 1.18 0.52
CA ASP A 207 16.08 1.23 1.80
C ASP A 207 15.58 2.32 2.75
N GLN A 208 14.74 3.25 2.27
CA GLN A 208 14.14 4.34 3.05
C GLN A 208 12.67 4.07 3.43
N LEU A 209 12.12 2.92 3.04
CA LEU A 209 10.71 2.59 3.27
C LEU A 209 10.50 1.98 4.64
N GLU A 210 9.39 2.34 5.28
CA GLU A 210 8.96 1.63 6.48
C GLU A 210 8.69 0.14 6.20
N GLY A 211 8.98 -0.69 7.20
CA GLY A 211 8.93 -2.15 7.03
C GLY A 211 10.08 -2.75 6.23
N ARG A 212 11.06 -1.96 5.74
CA ARG A 212 12.30 -2.45 5.10
C ARG A 212 13.03 -3.49 5.94
N TRP A 213 13.01 -3.33 7.25
CA TRP A 213 13.63 -4.22 8.24
C TRP A 213 13.01 -5.64 8.24
N MET A 214 11.85 -5.84 7.61
CA MET A 214 11.23 -7.17 7.48
C MET A 214 11.89 -8.03 6.40
N VAL A 215 12.66 -7.43 5.49
CA VAL A 215 13.33 -8.10 4.38
C VAL A 215 14.83 -8.09 4.63
N ASP A 216 15.55 -9.14 4.17
CA ASP A 216 17.00 -9.28 4.40
C ASP A 216 17.81 -8.08 3.88
N ASP A 217 19.06 -7.96 4.34
CA ASP A 217 19.92 -6.78 4.08
C ASP A 217 20.17 -6.50 2.59
N GLU A 218 20.26 -7.53 1.75
CA GLU A 218 20.47 -7.39 0.30
C GLU A 218 19.15 -7.54 -0.47
N LEU A 219 18.63 -6.42 -1.00
CA LEU A 219 17.41 -6.41 -1.80
C LEU A 219 17.69 -6.63 -3.28
N HIS A 220 16.96 -7.58 -3.86
CA HIS A 220 16.89 -7.75 -5.31
C HIS A 220 15.50 -7.37 -5.82
N GLY A 221 15.45 -6.39 -6.72
CA GLY A 221 14.22 -5.87 -7.30
C GLY A 221 13.88 -6.49 -8.65
N VAL A 222 12.59 -6.77 -8.86
CA VAL A 222 11.99 -7.04 -10.17
C VAL A 222 10.94 -5.96 -10.43
N HIS A 223 11.07 -5.26 -11.55
CA HIS A 223 10.24 -4.10 -11.88
C HIS A 223 9.30 -4.40 -13.04
N PHE A 224 8.09 -3.85 -12.94
CA PHE A 224 7.04 -4.00 -13.93
C PHE A 224 6.47 -2.63 -14.27
N ARG A 225 6.54 -2.25 -15.55
CA ARG A 225 5.77 -1.13 -16.06
C ARG A 225 4.34 -1.60 -16.31
N CYS A 226 3.39 -0.93 -15.69
CA CYS A 226 1.98 -1.25 -15.73
C CYS A 226 1.19 -0.09 -16.35
N ARG A 227 0.14 -0.42 -17.10
CA ARG A 227 -0.85 0.55 -17.56
C ARG A 227 -2.24 0.08 -17.17
N GLY A 228 -2.96 0.87 -16.37
CA GLY A 228 -4.33 0.59 -15.90
C GLY A 228 -5.32 1.69 -16.29
N PRO A 229 -6.62 1.54 -15.99
CA PRO A 229 -7.63 2.55 -16.31
C PRO A 229 -7.48 3.85 -15.51
N GLU A 230 -6.87 3.79 -14.32
CA GLU A 230 -6.70 4.93 -13.43
C GLU A 230 -5.44 4.81 -12.58
N TRP A 231 -5.14 5.87 -11.84
CA TRP A 231 -4.21 5.85 -10.72
C TRP A 231 -4.94 6.33 -9.47
N SER A 232 -5.15 5.41 -8.54
CA SER A 232 -5.86 5.59 -7.26
C SER A 232 -5.23 4.66 -6.21
N LEU A 233 -5.54 4.87 -4.93
CA LEU A 233 -5.10 3.94 -3.88
C LEU A 233 -5.78 2.57 -4.01
N ASP A 234 -6.99 2.52 -4.57
CA ASP A 234 -7.66 1.27 -4.96
C ASP A 234 -6.84 0.51 -6.01
N MET A 235 -6.42 1.17 -7.09
CA MET A 235 -5.58 0.53 -8.13
C MET A 235 -4.23 0.08 -7.57
N ALA A 236 -3.63 0.89 -6.69
CA ALA A 236 -2.38 0.56 -6.03
C ALA A 236 -2.53 -0.65 -5.08
N ALA A 237 -3.65 -0.74 -4.35
CA ALA A 237 -3.98 -1.89 -3.53
C ALA A 237 -4.16 -3.16 -4.37
N PHE A 238 -4.98 -3.05 -5.43
CA PHE A 238 -5.26 -4.13 -6.35
C PHE A 238 -3.97 -4.73 -6.93
N VAL A 239 -3.09 -3.89 -7.49
CA VAL A 239 -1.88 -4.39 -8.11
C VAL A 239 -0.90 -4.97 -7.08
N THR A 240 -0.89 -4.43 -5.86
CA THR A 240 -0.11 -5.00 -4.75
C THR A 240 -0.58 -6.41 -4.43
N ASP A 241 -1.89 -6.63 -4.29
CA ASP A 241 -2.47 -7.95 -4.02
C ASP A 241 -2.22 -8.95 -5.18
N VAL A 242 -2.33 -8.49 -6.43
CA VAL A 242 -2.04 -9.33 -7.61
C VAL A 242 -0.57 -9.77 -7.62
N VAL A 243 0.37 -8.84 -7.40
CA VAL A 243 1.80 -9.17 -7.42
C VAL A 243 2.18 -10.04 -6.23
N ALA A 244 1.63 -9.78 -5.04
CA ALA A 244 1.83 -10.62 -3.86
C ALA A 244 1.34 -12.06 -4.09
N ASP A 245 0.13 -12.24 -4.65
CA ASP A 245 -0.40 -13.56 -4.97
C ASP A 245 0.41 -14.27 -6.08
N ALA A 246 0.84 -13.52 -7.10
CA ALA A 246 1.69 -14.04 -8.16
C ALA A 246 3.06 -14.50 -7.64
N ALA A 247 3.69 -13.69 -6.78
CA ALA A 247 4.97 -14.02 -6.13
C ALA A 247 4.83 -15.28 -5.27
N LYS A 248 3.76 -15.37 -4.47
CA LYS A 248 3.49 -16.56 -3.66
C LYS A 248 3.30 -17.82 -4.52
N HIS A 249 2.54 -17.73 -5.61
CA HIS A 249 2.37 -18.85 -6.55
C HIS A 249 3.65 -19.21 -7.30
N ALA A 250 4.57 -18.26 -7.48
CA ALA A 250 5.91 -18.49 -8.01
C ALA A 250 6.88 -19.10 -6.98
N GLY A 251 6.42 -19.39 -5.75
CA GLY A 251 7.19 -20.06 -4.71
C GLY A 251 7.91 -19.12 -3.74
N VAL A 252 7.61 -17.81 -3.76
CA VAL A 252 8.16 -16.87 -2.77
C VAL A 252 7.49 -17.13 -1.41
N ALA A 253 8.27 -17.63 -0.46
CA ALA A 253 7.83 -18.02 0.88
C ALA A 253 8.60 -17.27 1.99
N ARG A 254 8.88 -15.99 1.75
CA ARG A 254 9.59 -15.09 2.66
C ARG A 254 8.96 -13.70 2.62
N PRO A 255 9.29 -12.80 3.55
CA PRO A 255 8.87 -11.41 3.47
C PRO A 255 9.32 -10.76 2.16
N VAL A 256 8.45 -9.93 1.61
CA VAL A 256 8.73 -9.12 0.41
C VAL A 256 8.38 -7.68 0.69
N LEU A 257 9.06 -6.78 -0.03
CA LEU A 257 8.70 -5.37 -0.09
C LEU A 257 8.17 -5.08 -1.50
N LEU A 258 6.95 -4.60 -1.57
CA LEU A 258 6.27 -4.21 -2.80
C LEU A 258 6.17 -2.70 -2.84
N THR A 259 6.32 -2.12 -4.03
CA THR A 259 6.06 -0.71 -4.27
C THR A 259 5.21 -0.55 -5.52
N ALA A 260 4.31 0.42 -5.54
CA ALA A 260 3.62 0.85 -6.75
C ALA A 260 3.66 2.38 -6.79
N PHE A 261 4.24 2.96 -7.85
CA PHE A 261 4.40 4.40 -8.01
C PHE A 261 3.94 4.84 -9.39
N ARG A 262 3.18 5.94 -9.46
CA ARG A 262 2.77 6.51 -10.75
C ARG A 262 3.96 7.03 -11.55
N ALA A 263 3.85 6.97 -12.87
CA ALA A 263 4.68 7.79 -13.75
C ALA A 263 4.47 9.28 -13.42
N GLU A 264 5.56 10.03 -13.28
CA GLU A 264 5.45 11.49 -13.31
C GLU A 264 4.95 11.91 -14.70
N ASP A 265 3.94 12.78 -14.74
CA ASP A 265 3.58 13.44 -15.99
C ASP A 265 4.73 14.39 -16.36
N GLU A 266 5.52 14.08 -17.38
CA GLU A 266 6.61 14.94 -17.90
C GLU A 266 6.15 16.39 -18.16
N ASN A 267 4.85 16.59 -18.40
CA ASN A 267 4.23 17.90 -18.62
C ASN A 267 4.03 18.75 -17.35
N ARG A 268 4.09 18.17 -16.14
CA ARG A 268 3.88 18.92 -14.88
C ARG A 268 5.12 19.76 -14.52
N THR A 269 6.31 19.28 -14.86
CA THR A 269 7.59 19.94 -14.58
C THR A 269 7.79 21.19 -15.45
N ALA A 270 7.19 21.23 -16.65
CA ALA A 270 7.29 22.38 -17.55
C ALA A 270 6.44 23.60 -17.11
N GLN A 271 5.39 23.40 -16.29
CA GLN A 271 4.49 24.50 -15.89
C GLN A 271 4.95 25.25 -14.62
N VAL A 272 5.83 24.67 -13.81
CA VAL A 272 6.32 25.32 -12.57
C VAL A 272 7.48 26.30 -12.86
N GLY A 273 8.08 26.26 -14.05
CA GLY A 273 9.19 27.15 -14.45
C GLY A 273 8.79 28.49 -15.06
N CYS A 274 7.49 28.79 -15.17
CA CYS A 274 6.96 30.00 -15.80
C CYS A 274 5.92 30.71 -14.92
N GLN A 275 6.27 31.07 -13.68
CA GLN A 275 5.57 32.10 -12.91
C GLN A 275 6.56 32.96 -12.14
#